data_AF-A0AAE4Z8R7-F1
#
_entry.id   AF-A0AAE4Z8R7-F1
#
_cell.length_a   1.000
_cell.length_b   1.000
_cell.length_c   1.000
_cell.angle_alpha   90.00
_cell.angle_beta   90.00
_cell.angle_gamma   90.00
#
_symmetry.space_group_name_H-M   'P 1'
#
loop_
_entity.id
_entity.type
_entity.pdbx_description
1 polymer ?
#
loop_
_entity_poly.entity_id
_entity_poly.type
_entity_poly.pdbx_seq_one_letter_code
_entity_poly.pdbx_strand_id
1 'polypeptide(L)'
;MRTFGALLLFSFLASSGSNAQEPRKVDCHKDLKEAYELIDARWSFLVFKPGYVDLEQEYRRLENEAKNTKRPDECADIIARFMAKLGDGHSSLQWYPEVKYTTPKIELRTLRERLSRVPGEHPKPHIYVVSRDTTNDTLRSILPGSEIVAVNGQPMPELHSFRRARVSGSTDQWRDYVCDRRLLRGPANEV
;
A
#
# COMPACT_ATOMS: atom_id res chain seq x y z
N MET A 1 60.22 23.74 19.06
CA MET A 1 59.55 23.36 17.79
C MET A 1 58.09 23.11 18.08
N ARG A 2 57.20 23.82 17.37
CA ARG A 2 55.74 23.75 17.49
C ARG A 2 55.23 22.73 16.47
N THR A 3 54.41 21.78 16.88
CA THR A 3 53.53 21.02 15.97
C THR A 3 52.11 21.10 16.52
N PHE A 4 51.25 21.73 15.74
CA PHE A 4 49.84 21.92 15.98
C PHE A 4 49.10 20.59 15.87
N GLY A 5 48.49 20.14 16.97
CA GLY A 5 47.48 19.08 16.94
C GLY A 5 46.14 19.70 16.56
N ALA A 6 45.66 19.39 15.35
CA ALA A 6 44.33 19.77 14.90
C ALA A 6 43.28 19.03 15.73
N LEU A 7 42.57 19.77 16.57
CA LEU A 7 41.36 19.29 17.25
C LEU A 7 40.23 19.29 16.21
N LEU A 8 39.85 18.12 15.73
CA LEU A 8 38.67 17.92 14.89
C LEU A 8 37.42 18.22 15.73
N LEU A 9 36.87 19.42 15.57
CA LEU A 9 35.50 19.73 15.99
C LEU A 9 34.55 18.88 15.15
N PHE A 10 33.94 17.86 15.75
CA PHE A 10 32.75 17.24 15.19
C PHE A 10 31.58 18.22 15.30
N SER A 11 31.27 18.89 14.20
CA SER A 11 30.02 19.61 14.04
C SER A 11 28.88 18.60 14.08
N PHE A 12 28.20 18.51 15.22
CA PHE A 12 26.85 17.94 15.26
C PHE A 12 25.93 18.84 14.45
N LEU A 13 25.71 18.48 13.18
CA LEU A 13 24.56 18.93 12.41
C LEU A 13 23.32 18.26 13.02
N ALA A 14 22.80 18.86 14.09
CA ALA A 14 21.43 18.64 14.51
C ALA A 14 20.51 19.19 13.41
N SER A 15 20.23 18.39 12.38
CA SER A 15 19.13 18.63 11.47
C SER A 15 17.82 18.23 12.17
N SER A 16 17.46 18.97 13.21
CA SER A 16 16.08 19.03 13.69
C SER A 16 15.30 19.93 12.74
N GLY A 17 15.07 19.40 11.54
CA GLY A 17 14.22 19.95 10.51
C GLY A 17 13.08 18.98 10.23
N SER A 18 12.34 18.58 11.26
CA SER A 18 10.96 18.15 11.05
C SER A 18 10.21 19.35 10.51
N ASN A 19 10.19 19.50 9.18
CA ASN A 19 9.15 20.27 8.50
C ASN A 19 7.83 19.60 8.91
N ALA A 20 7.25 20.07 10.02
CA ALA A 20 5.83 19.94 10.26
C ALA A 20 5.17 20.83 9.20
N GLN A 21 5.16 20.32 7.97
CA GLN A 21 4.31 20.84 6.91
C GLN A 21 2.90 20.73 7.48
N GLU A 22 2.26 21.88 7.70
CA GLU A 22 0.88 21.92 8.17
C GLU A 22 0.08 20.90 7.36
N PRO A 23 -0.71 20.01 8.01
CA PRO A 23 -1.44 18.98 7.29
C PRO A 23 -2.27 19.66 6.20
N ARG A 24 -1.94 19.39 4.93
CA ARG A 24 -2.63 19.95 3.77
C ARG A 24 -4.13 19.75 3.98
N LYS A 25 -4.91 20.83 3.91
CA LYS A 25 -6.36 20.74 3.90
C LYS A 25 -6.77 19.89 2.69
N VAL A 26 -7.26 18.67 2.96
CA VAL A 26 -7.63 17.71 1.93
C VAL A 26 -8.93 18.15 1.26
N ASP A 27 -8.89 18.31 -0.05
CA ASP A 27 -10.07 18.46 -0.90
C ASP A 27 -10.11 17.27 -1.84
N CYS A 28 -10.75 16.19 -1.38
CA CYS A 28 -10.62 14.91 -2.04
C CYS A 28 -11.23 14.89 -3.44
N HIS A 29 -12.30 15.66 -3.67
CA HIS A 29 -12.90 15.78 -5.00
C HIS A 29 -11.92 16.43 -5.98
N LYS A 30 -11.24 17.49 -5.55
CA LYS A 30 -10.20 18.14 -6.33
C LYS A 30 -9.02 17.20 -6.59
N ASP A 31 -8.54 16.50 -5.56
CA ASP A 31 -7.40 15.58 -5.68
C ASP A 31 -7.71 14.40 -6.61
N LEU A 32 -8.93 13.83 -6.54
CA LEU A 32 -9.39 12.79 -7.46
C LEU A 32 -9.50 13.31 -8.90
N LYS A 33 -10.02 14.52 -9.08
CA LYS A 33 -10.13 15.14 -10.41
C LYS A 33 -8.76 15.40 -11.01
N GLU A 34 -7.81 15.91 -10.23
CA GLU A 34 -6.43 16.12 -10.67
C GLU A 34 -5.75 14.80 -11.05
N ALA A 35 -5.96 13.74 -10.27
CA ALA A 35 -5.47 12.40 -10.62
C ALA A 35 -6.05 11.90 -11.95
N TYR A 36 -7.35 12.07 -12.17
CA TYR A 36 -8.00 11.75 -13.44
C TYR A 36 -7.40 12.51 -14.62
N GLU A 37 -7.32 13.84 -14.53
CA GLU A 37 -6.79 14.70 -15.59
C GLU A 37 -5.32 14.40 -15.90
N LEU A 38 -4.50 14.15 -14.87
CA LEU A 38 -3.09 13.77 -15.05
C LEU A 38 -2.96 12.45 -15.80
N ILE A 39 -3.76 11.44 -15.43
CA ILE A 39 -3.69 10.11 -16.02
C ILE A 39 -4.23 10.13 -17.44
N ASP A 40 -5.38 10.75 -17.67
CA ASP A 40 -5.97 10.87 -18.99
C ASP A 40 -5.01 11.56 -19.99
N ALA A 41 -4.31 12.60 -19.52
CA ALA A 41 -3.36 13.33 -20.35
C ALA A 41 -2.00 12.62 -20.54
N ARG A 42 -1.52 11.82 -19.58
CA ARG A 42 -0.11 11.37 -19.54
C ARG A 42 0.10 9.86 -19.48
N TRP A 43 -0.94 9.07 -19.24
CA TRP A 43 -0.78 7.62 -19.13
C TRP A 43 -0.66 7.00 -20.52
N SER A 44 0.59 6.75 -20.92
CA SER A 44 0.95 6.28 -22.27
C SER A 44 0.27 4.98 -22.69
N PHE A 45 -0.19 4.16 -21.74
CA PHE A 45 -0.92 2.92 -22.03
C PHE A 45 -2.30 3.14 -22.65
N LEU A 46 -2.90 4.33 -22.51
CA LEU A 46 -4.14 4.67 -23.23
C LEU A 46 -3.96 4.56 -24.75
N VAL A 47 -2.75 4.83 -25.25
CA VAL A 47 -2.38 4.69 -26.66
C VAL A 47 -2.28 3.22 -27.07
N PHE A 48 -1.77 2.36 -26.18
CA PHE A 48 -1.51 0.94 -26.48
C PHE A 48 -2.71 0.02 -26.20
N LYS A 49 -3.67 0.47 -25.39
CA LYS A 49 -4.87 -0.29 -25.00
C LYS A 49 -6.12 0.62 -24.91
N PRO A 50 -6.54 1.22 -26.03
CA PRO A 50 -7.73 2.08 -26.05
C PRO A 50 -8.98 1.29 -25.60
N GLY A 51 -9.79 1.89 -24.73
CA GLY A 51 -11.02 1.27 -24.20
C GLY A 51 -10.81 0.13 -23.20
N TYR A 52 -9.57 -0.18 -22.82
CA TYR A 52 -9.28 -1.21 -21.81
C TYR A 52 -9.72 -0.78 -20.41
N VAL A 53 -9.72 0.52 -20.13
CA VAL A 53 -10.21 1.11 -18.87
C VAL A 53 -11.05 2.34 -19.22
N ASP A 54 -12.26 2.39 -18.68
CA ASP A 54 -13.10 3.58 -18.72
C ASP A 54 -12.81 4.44 -17.48
N LEU A 55 -11.82 5.33 -17.61
CA LEU A 55 -11.38 6.21 -16.53
C LEU A 55 -12.46 7.23 -16.15
N GLU A 56 -13.23 7.70 -17.12
CA GLU A 56 -14.32 8.65 -16.86
C GLU A 56 -15.42 7.99 -16.04
N GLN A 57 -15.81 6.76 -16.40
CA GLN A 57 -16.78 5.98 -15.63
C GLN A 57 -16.29 5.74 -14.19
N GLU A 58 -15.02 5.36 -14.01
CA GLU A 58 -14.48 5.14 -12.66
C GLU A 58 -14.40 6.45 -11.85
N TYR A 59 -14.01 7.56 -12.47
CA TYR A 59 -14.04 8.89 -11.85
C TYR A 59 -15.46 9.23 -11.38
N ARG A 60 -16.46 9.14 -12.27
CA ARG A 60 -17.87 9.43 -11.95
C ARG A 60 -18.40 8.54 -10.82
N ARG A 61 -18.00 7.26 -10.81
CA ARG A 61 -18.39 6.30 -9.76
C ARG A 61 -17.89 6.72 -8.38
N LEU A 62 -16.70 7.30 -8.30
CA LEU A 62 -16.04 7.70 -7.04
C LEU A 62 -16.29 9.17 -6.66
N GLU A 63 -16.78 9.98 -7.60
CA GLU A 63 -16.88 11.44 -7.43
C GLU A 63 -17.75 11.84 -6.23
N ASN A 64 -18.91 11.22 -6.07
CA ASN A 64 -19.82 11.52 -4.95
C ASN A 64 -19.22 11.14 -3.60
N GLU A 65 -18.44 10.06 -3.55
CA GLU A 65 -17.71 9.66 -2.34
C GLU A 65 -16.66 10.73 -2.01
N ALA A 66 -15.84 11.13 -3.01
CA ALA A 66 -14.78 12.12 -2.86
C ALA A 66 -15.27 13.50 -2.41
N LYS A 67 -16.43 13.97 -2.90
CA LYS A 67 -17.04 15.25 -2.47
C LYS A 67 -17.32 15.29 -0.97
N ASN A 68 -17.72 14.14 -0.41
CA ASN A 68 -18.11 14.00 0.99
C ASN A 68 -16.93 13.65 1.91
N THR A 69 -15.82 13.18 1.37
CA THR A 69 -14.63 12.80 2.14
C THR A 69 -13.80 14.03 2.55
N LYS A 70 -13.51 14.12 3.85
CA LYS A 70 -12.62 15.15 4.43
C LYS A 70 -11.39 14.57 5.14
N ARG A 71 -11.37 13.26 5.38
CA ARG A 71 -10.25 12.59 6.04
C ARG A 71 -9.18 12.20 5.02
N PRO A 72 -7.89 12.47 5.26
CA PRO A 72 -6.81 12.13 4.34
C PRO A 72 -6.77 10.65 3.95
N ASP A 73 -6.97 9.77 4.93
CA ASP A 73 -6.85 8.32 4.71
C ASP A 73 -7.98 7.76 3.84
N GLU A 74 -9.20 8.25 4.08
CA GLU A 74 -10.37 7.95 3.25
C GLU A 74 -10.18 8.50 1.84
N CYS A 75 -9.58 9.68 1.70
CA CYS A 75 -9.34 10.25 0.39
C CYS A 75 -8.32 9.44 -0.42
N ALA A 76 -7.23 9.07 0.21
CA ALA A 76 -6.23 8.25 -0.43
C ALA A 76 -6.74 6.84 -0.75
N ASP A 77 -7.66 6.30 0.04
CA ASP A 77 -8.36 5.05 -0.28
C ASP A 77 -9.16 5.17 -1.59
N ILE A 78 -9.89 6.27 -1.77
CA ILE A 78 -10.63 6.58 -3.00
C ILE A 78 -9.67 6.68 -4.19
N ILE A 79 -8.60 7.45 -4.05
CA ILE A 79 -7.60 7.62 -5.13
C ILE A 79 -6.91 6.28 -5.43
N ALA A 80 -6.58 5.46 -4.41
CA ALA A 80 -5.98 4.15 -4.62
C ALA A 80 -6.90 3.19 -5.37
N ARG A 81 -8.22 3.24 -5.12
CA ARG A 81 -9.22 2.48 -5.89
C ARG A 81 -9.30 2.95 -7.34
N PHE A 82 -9.27 4.25 -7.58
CA PHE A 82 -9.19 4.82 -8.93
C PHE A 82 -7.94 4.33 -9.67
N MET A 83 -6.76 4.48 -9.07
CA MET A 83 -5.48 4.03 -9.62
C MET A 83 -5.46 2.53 -9.89
N ALA A 84 -6.13 1.71 -9.06
CA ALA A 84 -6.16 0.26 -9.22
C ALA A 84 -6.83 -0.18 -10.54
N LYS A 85 -7.73 0.64 -11.11
CA LYS A 85 -8.37 0.35 -12.40
C LYS A 85 -7.42 0.38 -13.58
N LEU A 86 -6.29 1.09 -13.46
CA LEU A 86 -5.28 1.16 -14.52
C LEU A 86 -4.74 -0.22 -14.87
N GLY A 87 -4.71 -1.15 -13.91
CA GLY A 87 -4.14 -2.48 -14.14
C GLY A 87 -2.67 -2.42 -14.55
N ASP A 88 -1.94 -1.39 -14.09
CA ASP A 88 -0.54 -1.14 -14.42
C ASP A 88 0.33 -1.28 -13.16
N GLY A 89 1.34 -2.14 -13.23
CA GLY A 89 2.24 -2.39 -12.10
C GLY A 89 3.13 -1.21 -11.73
N HIS A 90 3.32 -0.23 -12.62
CA HIS A 90 4.12 0.97 -12.36
C HIS A 90 3.29 2.12 -11.79
N SER A 91 1.98 2.10 -12.03
CA SER A 91 1.06 3.11 -11.50
C SER A 91 0.72 2.80 -10.06
N SER A 92 1.10 3.67 -9.12
CA SER A 92 0.76 3.47 -7.71
C SER A 92 0.61 4.79 -6.96
N LEU A 93 -0.31 4.82 -6.01
CA LEU A 93 -0.39 5.89 -5.03
C LEU A 93 0.64 5.62 -3.94
N GLN A 94 1.56 6.58 -3.73
CA GLN A 94 2.51 6.55 -2.62
C GLN A 94 1.87 7.11 -1.34
N TRP A 95 0.75 6.51 -0.93
CA TRP A 95 0.09 6.84 0.32
C TRP A 95 -0.08 5.60 1.16
N TYR A 96 0.53 5.61 2.34
CA TYR A 96 0.51 4.52 3.29
C TYR A 96 0.21 5.13 4.66
N PRO A 97 -1.06 5.47 4.94
CA PRO A 97 -1.40 6.13 6.17
C PRO A 97 -1.10 5.19 7.31
N GLU A 98 -0.47 5.74 8.34
CA GLU A 98 -0.10 5.03 9.57
C GLU A 98 0.91 3.89 9.41
N VAL A 99 1.28 3.47 8.20
CA VAL A 99 2.33 2.46 7.97
C VAL A 99 3.70 3.06 8.22
N LYS A 100 4.12 3.07 9.48
CA LYS A 100 5.54 3.22 9.81
C LYS A 100 6.17 1.84 9.66
N TYR A 101 7.29 1.77 8.94
CA TYR A 101 8.11 0.56 8.90
C TYR A 101 8.72 0.38 10.28
N THR A 102 8.06 -0.37 11.16
CA THR A 102 8.57 -0.68 12.48
C THR A 102 9.00 -2.13 12.59
N THR A 103 10.07 -2.33 13.33
CA THR A 103 10.33 -3.59 14.03
C THR A 103 9.28 -3.74 15.13
N PRO A 104 8.68 -4.91 15.33
CA PRO A 104 9.10 -6.20 14.77
C PRO A 104 8.45 -6.51 13.40
N LYS A 105 9.24 -7.10 12.49
CA LYS A 105 8.85 -7.36 11.10
C LYS A 105 8.31 -8.77 10.93
N ILE A 106 7.21 -8.93 10.19
CA ILE A 106 6.75 -10.22 9.65
C ILE A 106 6.65 -10.14 8.12
N GLU A 107 7.16 -11.15 7.42
CA GLU A 107 7.07 -11.27 5.96
C GLU A 107 6.12 -12.38 5.59
N LEU A 108 5.28 -12.10 4.61
CA LEU A 108 4.21 -12.98 4.17
C LEU A 108 4.35 -13.30 2.69
N ARG A 109 3.75 -14.42 2.30
CA ARG A 109 3.60 -14.80 0.91
C ARG A 109 2.20 -15.32 0.65
N THR A 110 1.53 -14.71 -0.32
CA THR A 110 0.28 -15.23 -0.86
C THR A 110 0.57 -16.36 -1.84
N LEU A 111 -0.11 -17.49 -1.65
CA LEU A 111 -0.21 -18.57 -2.61
C LEU A 111 -1.68 -18.76 -2.97
N ARG A 112 -1.96 -18.96 -4.25
CA ARG A 112 -3.31 -19.26 -4.73
C ARG A 112 -3.48 -20.76 -4.90
N GLU A 113 -4.70 -21.23 -4.67
CA GLU A 113 -5.11 -22.53 -5.17
C GLU A 113 -4.89 -22.58 -6.69
N ARG A 114 -4.40 -23.71 -7.22
CA ARG A 114 -4.10 -23.84 -8.66
C ARG A 114 -5.34 -23.76 -9.53
N LEU A 115 -6.48 -24.24 -9.03
CA LEU A 115 -7.78 -24.25 -9.68
C LEU A 115 -8.86 -24.15 -8.62
N SER A 116 -9.86 -23.30 -8.83
CA SER A 116 -11.11 -23.43 -8.09
C SER A 116 -11.80 -24.71 -8.55
N ARG A 117 -12.17 -25.57 -7.60
CA ARG A 117 -12.92 -26.81 -7.87
C ARG A 117 -14.40 -26.54 -8.17
N VAL A 118 -14.85 -25.30 -7.99
CA VAL A 118 -16.24 -24.86 -8.19
C VAL A 118 -16.28 -23.92 -9.40
N PRO A 119 -17.08 -24.22 -10.45
CA PRO A 119 -17.25 -23.34 -11.58
C PRO A 119 -17.70 -21.94 -11.15
N GLY A 120 -16.98 -20.90 -11.57
CA GLY A 120 -17.28 -19.49 -11.25
C GLY A 120 -16.67 -18.98 -9.93
N GLU A 121 -16.11 -19.84 -9.08
CA GLU A 121 -15.33 -19.37 -7.94
C GLU A 121 -13.90 -19.02 -8.37
N HIS A 122 -13.39 -17.90 -7.88
CA HIS A 122 -11.98 -17.55 -8.04
C HIS A 122 -11.13 -18.30 -7.01
N PRO A 123 -9.91 -18.75 -7.38
CA PRO A 123 -9.01 -19.42 -6.45
C PRO A 123 -8.77 -18.58 -5.19
N LYS A 124 -8.89 -19.20 -4.02
CA LYS A 124 -8.74 -18.48 -2.76
C LYS A 124 -7.26 -18.18 -2.48
N PRO A 125 -6.92 -16.98 -1.99
CA PRO A 125 -5.57 -16.68 -1.54
C PRO A 125 -5.33 -17.28 -0.14
N HIS A 126 -4.23 -17.99 0.02
CA HIS A 126 -3.69 -18.46 1.29
C HIS A 126 -2.42 -17.68 1.61
N ILE A 127 -2.31 -17.19 2.85
CA ILE A 127 -1.22 -16.29 3.25
C ILE A 127 -0.34 -17.01 4.25
N TYR A 128 0.93 -17.20 3.90
CA TYR A 128 1.89 -17.93 4.72
C TYR A 128 2.98 -17.03 5.26
N VAL A 129 3.47 -17.31 6.46
CA VAL A 129 4.63 -16.66 7.05
C VAL A 129 5.90 -17.15 6.39
N VAL A 130 6.70 -16.25 5.82
CA VAL A 130 8.01 -16.57 5.21
C VAL A 130 9.14 -16.31 6.19
N SER A 131 9.12 -15.15 6.82
CA SER A 131 10.13 -14.74 7.79
C SER A 131 9.51 -13.84 8.85
N ARG A 132 10.18 -13.71 9.99
CA ARG A 132 9.70 -12.90 11.12
C ARG A 132 10.85 -12.47 11.99
N ASP A 133 10.62 -11.44 12.77
CA ASP A 133 11.52 -11.01 13.81
C ASP A 133 11.50 -12.02 14.98
N THR A 134 12.65 -12.62 15.26
CA THR A 134 12.82 -13.59 16.34
C THR A 134 13.13 -12.93 17.68
N THR A 135 13.37 -11.62 17.72
CA THR A 135 13.62 -10.86 18.96
C THR A 135 12.31 -10.52 19.69
N ASN A 136 11.18 -10.58 18.99
CA ASN A 136 9.85 -10.44 19.58
C ASN A 136 9.28 -11.81 19.94
N ASP A 137 8.93 -12.02 21.21
CA ASP A 137 8.45 -13.31 21.71
C ASP A 137 7.16 -13.80 21.02
N THR A 138 6.23 -12.89 20.74
CA THR A 138 4.99 -13.20 20.03
C THR A 138 5.27 -13.69 18.62
N LEU A 139 6.07 -12.95 17.84
CA LEU A 139 6.41 -13.35 16.46
C LEU A 139 7.29 -14.60 16.43
N ARG A 140 8.19 -14.79 17.41
CA ARG A 140 9.04 -15.98 17.52
C ARG A 140 8.22 -17.26 17.54
N SER A 141 7.08 -17.25 18.23
CA SER A 141 6.16 -18.40 18.34
C SER A 141 5.49 -18.80 17.02
N ILE A 142 5.39 -17.89 16.04
CA ILE A 142 4.72 -18.15 14.75
C ILE A 142 5.72 -18.78 13.77
N LEU A 143 5.72 -20.10 13.57
CA LEU A 143 6.71 -20.74 12.71
C LEU A 143 6.62 -20.30 11.23
N PRO A 144 7.74 -20.22 10.46
CA PRO A 144 7.67 -20.06 9.01
C PRO A 144 6.92 -21.24 8.39
N GLY A 145 6.15 -20.97 7.35
CA GLY A 145 5.21 -21.93 6.76
C GLY A 145 3.85 -21.97 7.45
N SER A 146 3.68 -21.33 8.61
CA SER A 146 2.35 -21.16 9.22
C SER A 146 1.43 -20.34 8.33
N GLU A 147 0.18 -20.78 8.18
CA GLU A 147 -0.87 -20.03 7.50
C GLU A 147 -1.50 -19.02 8.46
N ILE A 148 -1.66 -17.78 8.00
CA ILE A 148 -2.47 -16.77 8.69
C ILE A 148 -3.89 -16.89 8.16
N VAL A 149 -4.81 -17.26 9.04
CA VAL A 149 -6.23 -17.43 8.69
C VAL A 149 -7.06 -16.19 8.96
N ALA A 150 -6.67 -15.38 9.95
CA ALA A 150 -7.36 -14.14 10.32
C ALA A 150 -6.43 -13.14 11.02
N VAL A 151 -6.81 -11.86 11.01
CA VAL A 151 -6.13 -10.76 11.70
C VAL A 151 -7.19 -9.91 12.40
N ASN A 152 -7.07 -9.71 13.72
CA ASN A 152 -8.09 -9.00 14.51
C ASN A 152 -9.52 -9.52 14.28
N GLY A 153 -9.65 -10.84 14.09
CA GLY A 153 -10.94 -11.50 13.80
C GLY A 153 -11.40 -11.40 12.35
N GLN A 154 -10.73 -10.64 11.47
CA GLN A 154 -11.07 -10.55 10.05
C GLN A 154 -10.42 -11.68 9.25
N PRO A 155 -11.18 -12.46 8.46
CA PRO A 155 -10.63 -13.51 7.61
C PRO A 155 -9.62 -12.97 6.58
N MET A 156 -8.51 -13.68 6.41
CA MET A 156 -7.45 -13.25 5.50
C MET A 156 -7.87 -13.16 4.03
N PRO A 157 -8.72 -14.04 3.47
CA PRO A 157 -9.20 -13.89 2.10
C PRO A 157 -9.94 -12.56 1.85
N GLU A 158 -10.72 -12.10 2.83
CA GLU A 158 -11.47 -10.85 2.76
C GLU A 158 -10.52 -9.65 2.89
N LEU A 159 -9.62 -9.68 3.88
CA LEU A 159 -8.62 -8.63 4.06
C LEU A 159 -7.72 -8.51 2.82
N HIS A 160 -7.30 -9.64 2.24
CA HIS A 160 -6.54 -9.68 1.00
C HIS A 160 -7.33 -9.11 -0.17
N SER A 161 -8.58 -9.53 -0.38
CA SER A 161 -9.45 -8.99 -1.42
C SER A 161 -9.64 -7.48 -1.29
N PHE A 162 -9.88 -7.00 -0.07
CA PHE A 162 -9.97 -5.58 0.25
C PHE A 162 -8.69 -4.85 -0.15
N ARG A 163 -7.50 -5.30 0.29
CA ARG A 163 -6.23 -4.66 -0.07
C ARG A 163 -5.99 -4.69 -1.58
N ARG A 164 -6.28 -5.81 -2.23
CA ARG A 164 -6.08 -6.03 -3.66
C ARG A 164 -6.87 -5.07 -4.53
N ALA A 165 -8.08 -4.68 -4.10
CA ALA A 165 -8.89 -3.68 -4.79
C ALA A 165 -8.26 -2.28 -4.85
N ARG A 166 -7.20 -2.02 -4.06
CA ARG A 166 -6.43 -0.75 -4.01
C ARG A 166 -5.04 -0.86 -4.64
N VAL A 167 -4.75 -2.00 -5.27
CA VAL A 167 -3.45 -2.29 -5.88
C VAL A 167 -3.62 -2.39 -7.38
N SER A 168 -3.06 -1.41 -8.08
CA SER A 168 -2.85 -1.48 -9.52
C SER A 168 -1.76 -2.51 -9.83
N GLY A 169 -1.97 -3.27 -10.90
CA GLY A 169 -1.02 -4.29 -11.30
C GLY A 169 -1.37 -4.95 -12.61
N SER A 170 -0.33 -5.22 -13.40
CA SER A 170 -0.43 -5.87 -14.71
C SER A 170 -0.69 -7.38 -14.64
N THR A 171 -0.41 -8.00 -13.49
CA THR A 171 -0.63 -9.43 -13.26
C THR A 171 -1.15 -9.70 -11.86
N ASP A 172 -1.79 -10.86 -11.70
CA ASP A 172 -2.28 -11.29 -10.40
C ASP A 172 -1.15 -11.49 -9.39
N GLN A 173 0.00 -12.02 -9.83
CA GLN A 173 1.19 -12.25 -9.02
C GLN A 173 1.81 -10.95 -8.52
N TRP A 174 1.85 -9.90 -9.36
CA TRP A 174 2.32 -8.58 -8.94
C TRP A 174 1.41 -7.99 -7.87
N ARG A 175 0.09 -8.09 -8.07
CA ARG A 175 -0.89 -7.58 -7.10
C ARG A 175 -0.79 -8.32 -5.78
N ASP A 176 -0.66 -9.65 -5.81
CA ASP A 176 -0.41 -10.48 -4.62
C ASP A 176 0.87 -10.04 -3.91
N TYR A 177 1.98 -9.84 -4.64
CA TYR A 177 3.25 -9.37 -4.08
C TYR A 177 3.14 -8.01 -3.37
N VAL A 178 2.44 -7.04 -3.97
CA VAL A 178 2.22 -5.74 -3.35
C VAL A 178 1.30 -5.85 -2.13
N CYS A 179 0.27 -6.71 -2.20
CA CYS A 179 -0.59 -7.04 -1.06
C CYS A 179 0.19 -7.68 0.09
N ASP A 180 1.06 -8.66 -0.17
CA ASP A 180 1.96 -9.29 0.83
C ASP A 180 2.76 -8.25 1.61
N ARG A 181 3.25 -7.22 0.92
CA ARG A 181 4.00 -6.12 1.50
C ARG A 181 3.13 -5.08 2.21
N ARG A 182 1.81 -5.14 2.11
CA ARG A 182 0.87 -4.17 2.69
C ARG A 182 -0.09 -4.78 3.72
N LEU A 183 -0.24 -6.11 3.75
CA LEU A 183 -1.27 -6.81 4.50
C LEU A 183 -1.16 -6.58 6.01
N LEU A 184 0.04 -6.79 6.58
CA LEU A 184 0.27 -6.73 8.03
C LEU A 184 1.32 -5.68 8.42
N ARG A 185 1.54 -4.68 7.56
CA ARG A 185 2.31 -3.51 7.98
C ARG A 185 1.37 -2.58 8.75
N GLY A 186 1.33 -2.78 10.05
CA GLY A 186 0.52 -1.98 10.99
C GLY A 186 1.21 -0.68 11.44
N PRO A 187 0.53 0.12 12.27
CA PRO A 187 1.07 1.36 12.81
C PRO A 187 2.23 1.16 13.79
N ALA A 188 3.14 2.14 13.82
CA ALA A 188 4.28 2.21 14.75
C ALA A 188 3.93 2.28 16.24
N ASN A 189 2.67 2.48 16.58
CA ASN A 189 2.30 2.97 17.89
C ASN A 189 1.28 2.03 18.53
N GLU A 190 1.77 0.94 19.11
CA GLU A 190 1.17 0.34 20.31
C GLU A 190 2.32 0.01 21.27
N VAL A 191 2.67 1.01 22.08
CA VAL A 191 3.15 0.84 23.46
C VAL A 191 2.02 1.32 24.35
#